data_AF-A0A846QK20-F1
#
_entry.id   AF-A0A846QK20-F1
#
_cell.length_a   1.000
_cell.length_b   1.000
_cell.length_c   1.000
_cell.angle_alpha   90.00
_cell.angle_beta   90.00
_cell.angle_gamma   90.00
#
_symmetry.space_group_name_H-M   'P 1'
#
loop_
_entity.id
_entity.type
_entity.pdbx_description
1 polymer ?
#
loop_
_entity_poly.entity_id
_entity_poly.type
_entity_poly.pdbx_seq_one_letter_code
_entity_poly.pdbx_strand_id
1 'polypeptide(L)'
;MTIEVLTSILQACISPCVLISGVGLLILSMTNRIGRPIDRIHLLLDRLRTASEADVPGMRRQIAILYNRCRVLRASISLALASVFLVSLVMLCLFGIHVMALHLENLVQGLFFAAIVCLVLSMAFFLWDIRMTLNSIGVEMELAHRNEK
;
A
#
# COMPACT_ATOMS: atom_id res chain seq x y z
N MET A 1 29.30 11.09 -26.91
CA MET A 1 28.15 11.45 -26.06
C MET A 1 28.55 12.71 -25.29
N THR A 2 27.97 13.86 -25.60
CA THR A 2 28.29 15.15 -24.94
C THR A 2 27.68 15.18 -23.53
N ILE A 3 28.34 15.84 -22.58
CA ILE A 3 27.89 15.96 -21.17
C ILE A 3 26.46 16.54 -21.10
N GLU A 4 26.07 17.40 -22.04
CA GLU A 4 24.74 18.00 -22.15
C GLU A 4 23.59 16.99 -22.31
N VAL A 5 23.82 15.93 -23.09
CA VAL A 5 22.82 14.86 -23.30
C VAL A 5 22.64 14.06 -22.02
N LEU A 6 23.75 13.76 -21.32
CA LEU A 6 23.70 13.05 -20.04
C LEU A 6 22.95 13.88 -18.98
N THR A 7 23.22 15.18 -18.90
CA THR A 7 22.53 16.08 -17.95
C THR A 7 21.03 16.15 -18.22
N SER A 8 20.61 16.21 -19.50
CA SER A 8 19.19 16.24 -19.88
C SER A 8 18.46 14.95 -19.48
N ILE A 9 19.10 13.79 -19.68
CA ILE A 9 18.54 12.49 -19.27
C ILE A 9 18.40 12.42 -17.75
N LEU A 10 19.45 12.79 -17.02
CA LEU A 10 19.43 12.79 -15.56
C LEU A 10 18.34 13.72 -15.02
N GLN A 11 18.14 14.90 -15.63
CA GLN A 11 17.06 15.82 -15.28
C GLN A 11 15.66 15.22 -15.54
N ALA A 12 15.45 14.57 -16.68
CA ALA A 12 14.19 13.90 -16.99
C ALA A 12 13.87 12.78 -15.97
N CYS A 13 14.90 12.11 -15.46
CA CYS A 13 14.79 11.08 -14.42
C CYS A 13 14.55 11.65 -13.00
N ILE A 14 14.63 12.97 -12.75
CA ILE A 14 14.41 13.49 -11.39
C ILE A 14 12.95 13.27 -10.97
N SER A 15 11.99 13.59 -11.84
CA SER A 15 10.56 13.53 -11.50
C SER A 15 10.08 12.12 -11.12
N PRO A 16 10.34 11.06 -11.92
CA PRO A 16 9.92 9.71 -11.53
C PRO A 16 10.71 9.15 -10.33
N CYS A 17 11.95 9.57 -10.09
CA CYS A 17 12.70 9.19 -8.87
C CYS A 17 12.06 9.76 -7.61
N VAL A 18 11.63 11.03 -7.64
CA VAL A 18 10.90 11.67 -6.54
C VAL A 18 9.59 10.93 -6.26
N LEU A 19 8.88 10.54 -7.32
CA LEU A 19 7.65 9.75 -7.19
C LEU A 19 7.91 8.40 -6.51
N ILE A 20 8.94 7.63 -6.93
CA ILE A 20 9.32 6.36 -6.30
C ILE A 20 9.61 6.55 -4.82
N SER A 21 10.36 7.60 -4.45
CA SER A 21 10.66 7.91 -3.05
C SER A 21 9.39 8.21 -2.24
N GLY A 22 8.49 9.05 -2.78
CA GLY A 22 7.20 9.36 -2.15
C GLY A 22 6.33 8.12 -1.95
N VAL A 23 6.23 7.26 -2.96
CA VAL A 23 5.48 5.98 -2.86
C VAL A 23 6.17 5.01 -1.89
N GLY A 24 7.51 5.00 -1.82
CA GLY A 24 8.27 4.21 -0.86
C GLY A 24 7.92 4.56 0.59
N LEU A 25 7.77 5.84 0.91
CA LEU A 25 7.32 6.29 2.24
C LEU A 25 5.88 5.85 2.53
N LEU A 26 4.99 5.90 1.54
CA LEU A 26 3.62 5.40 1.68
C LEU A 26 3.60 3.89 1.97
N ILE A 27 4.38 3.11 1.22
CA ILE A 27 4.52 1.65 1.44
C ILE A 27 5.06 1.37 2.84
N LEU A 28 6.07 2.10 3.29
CA LEU A 28 6.62 1.95 4.63
C LEU A 28 5.57 2.21 5.71
N SER A 29 4.78 3.28 5.56
CA SER A 29 3.66 3.60 6.46
C SER A 29 2.61 2.48 6.49
N MET A 30 2.19 1.97 5.32
CA MET A 30 1.25 0.86 5.22
C MET A 30 1.79 -0.43 5.82
N THR A 31 3.07 -0.72 5.63
CA THR A 31 3.77 -1.90 6.16
C THR A 31 3.88 -1.83 7.69
N ASN A 32 4.16 -0.65 8.24
CA ASN A 32 4.13 -0.45 9.69
C ASN A 32 2.72 -0.62 10.27
N ARG A 33 1.69 -0.27 9.48
CA ARG A 33 0.29 -0.39 9.89
C ARG A 33 -0.24 -1.82 9.82
N ILE A 34 0.23 -2.65 8.88
CA ILE A 34 -0.22 -4.05 8.73
C ILE A 34 0.33 -4.96 9.82
N GLY A 35 1.50 -4.65 10.40
CA GLY A 35 2.10 -5.44 11.48
C GLY A 35 1.19 -5.54 12.71
N ARG A 36 0.62 -4.42 13.17
CA ARG A 36 -0.23 -4.38 14.37
C ARG A 36 -1.41 -5.37 14.37
N PRO A 37 -2.28 -5.42 13.34
CA PRO A 37 -3.36 -6.40 13.30
C PRO A 37 -2.86 -7.85 13.09
N ILE A 38 -1.73 -8.07 12.39
CA ILE A 38 -1.14 -9.41 12.25
C ILE A 38 -0.68 -9.92 13.61
N ASP A 39 0.05 -9.10 14.39
CA ASP A 39 0.52 -9.46 15.73
C ASP A 39 -0.68 -9.76 16.66
N ARG A 40 -1.75 -8.98 16.55
CA ARG A 40 -2.99 -9.21 17.32
C ARG A 40 -3.71 -10.51 16.89
N ILE A 41 -3.67 -10.90 15.62
CA ILE A 41 -4.17 -12.20 15.16
C ILE A 41 -3.35 -13.34 15.77
N HIS A 42 -2.02 -13.25 15.75
CA HIS A 42 -1.16 -14.27 16.36
C HIS A 42 -1.44 -14.42 17.86
N LEU A 43 -1.56 -13.31 18.60
CA LEU A 43 -1.93 -13.35 20.02
C LEU A 43 -3.30 -14.01 20.27
N LEU A 44 -4.30 -13.70 19.44
CA LEU A 44 -5.63 -14.32 19.55
C LEU A 44 -5.59 -15.82 19.21
N LEU A 45 -4.79 -16.23 18.24
CA LEU A 45 -4.60 -17.64 17.89
C LEU A 45 -3.93 -18.43 19.01
N ASP A 46 -2.93 -17.84 19.68
CA ASP A 46 -2.27 -18.47 20.82
C ASP A 46 -3.23 -18.63 22.00
N ARG A 47 -4.02 -17.59 22.30
CA ARG A 47 -5.07 -17.67 23.34
C ARG A 47 -6.17 -18.67 23.00
N LEU A 48 -6.45 -18.91 21.72
CA LEU A 48 -7.48 -19.87 21.29
C LEU A 48 -7.14 -21.30 21.72
N ARG A 49 -5.85 -21.61 21.90
CA ARG A 49 -5.37 -22.94 22.33
C ARG A 49 -5.70 -23.23 23.80
N THR A 50 -5.91 -22.20 24.62
CA THR A 50 -6.19 -22.32 26.06
C THR A 50 -7.56 -21.76 26.45
N ALA A 51 -8.37 -21.33 25.48
CA ALA A 51 -9.68 -20.75 25.70
C ALA A 51 -10.76 -21.81 25.99
N SER A 52 -11.74 -21.44 26.82
CA SER A 52 -12.94 -22.24 27.07
C SER A 52 -13.84 -22.28 25.82
N GLU A 53 -14.60 -23.37 25.61
CA GLU A 53 -15.47 -23.55 24.43
C GLU A 53 -16.48 -22.40 24.24
N ALA A 54 -16.88 -21.72 25.32
CA ALA A 54 -17.79 -20.59 25.28
C ALA A 54 -17.18 -19.32 24.63
N ASP A 55 -15.86 -19.12 24.72
CA ASP A 55 -15.17 -17.91 24.23
C ASP A 55 -14.63 -18.05 22.80
N VAL A 56 -14.46 -19.30 22.35
CA VAL A 56 -13.94 -19.67 21.02
C VAL A 56 -14.70 -18.98 19.86
N PRO A 57 -16.04 -18.92 19.84
CA PRO A 57 -16.78 -18.28 18.74
C PRO A 57 -16.49 -16.77 18.63
N GLY A 58 -16.39 -16.07 19.77
CA GLY A 58 -16.10 -14.64 19.82
C GLY A 58 -14.69 -14.32 19.31
N MET A 59 -13.69 -15.10 19.74
CA MET A 59 -12.31 -14.95 19.29
C MET A 59 -12.15 -15.24 17.79
N ARG A 60 -12.80 -16.30 17.27
CA ARG A 60 -12.79 -16.60 15.83
C ARG A 60 -13.39 -15.46 15.00
N ARG A 61 -14.47 -14.83 15.48
CA ARG A 61 -15.08 -13.68 14.82
C ARG A 61 -14.14 -12.48 14.78
N GLN A 62 -13.43 -12.18 15.88
CA GLN A 62 -12.42 -11.11 15.89
C GLN A 62 -11.28 -11.40 14.92
N ILE A 63 -10.74 -12.61 14.91
CA ILE A 63 -9.69 -13.02 13.96
C ILE A 63 -10.14 -12.82 12.51
N ALA A 64 -11.37 -13.23 12.18
CA ALA A 64 -11.91 -13.06 10.82
C ALA A 64 -12.01 -11.59 10.39
N ILE A 65 -12.41 -10.70 11.30
CA ILE A 65 -12.48 -9.25 11.03
C ILE A 65 -11.06 -8.68 10.79
N LEU A 66 -10.11 -9.00 11.67
CA LEU A 66 -8.72 -8.54 11.52
C LEU A 66 -8.09 -9.08 10.23
N TYR A 67 -8.36 -10.34 9.87
CA TYR A 67 -7.83 -10.95 8.66
C TYR A 67 -8.35 -10.26 7.39
N ASN A 68 -9.65 -9.93 7.34
CA ASN A 68 -10.20 -9.20 6.20
C ASN A 68 -9.57 -7.82 6.04
N ARG A 69 -9.24 -7.14 7.14
CA ARG A 69 -8.51 -5.86 7.12
C ARG A 69 -7.09 -6.02 6.57
N CYS A 70 -6.35 -7.03 7.06
CA CYS A 70 -5.03 -7.35 6.52
C CYS A 70 -5.08 -7.61 5.00
N ARG A 71 -6.13 -8.23 4.49
CA ARG A 71 -6.31 -8.48 3.06
C ARG A 71 -6.46 -7.19 2.24
N VAL A 72 -7.27 -6.24 2.72
CA VAL A 72 -7.45 -4.93 2.05
C VAL A 72 -6.14 -4.13 2.07
N LEU A 73 -5.45 -4.12 3.21
CA LEU A 73 -4.17 -3.41 3.34
C LEU A 73 -3.09 -4.03 2.46
N ARG A 74 -3.05 -5.37 2.36
CA ARG A 74 -2.14 -6.09 1.45
C ARG A 74 -2.41 -5.72 -0.02
N ALA A 75 -3.67 -5.62 -0.42
CA ALA A 75 -4.03 -5.19 -1.79
C ALA A 75 -3.57 -3.76 -2.08
N SER A 76 -3.73 -2.84 -1.12
CA SER A 76 -3.22 -1.45 -1.25
C SER A 76 -1.69 -1.42 -1.41
N ILE A 77 -0.95 -2.18 -0.60
CA ILE A 77 0.52 -2.31 -0.71
C ILE A 77 0.92 -2.88 -2.07
N SER A 78 0.25 -3.95 -2.53
CA SER A 78 0.52 -4.54 -3.85
C SER A 78 0.31 -3.57 -5.01
N LEU A 79 -0.75 -2.74 -4.96
CA LEU A 79 -0.99 -1.70 -5.97
C LEU A 79 0.06 -0.59 -5.93
N ALA A 80 0.51 -0.19 -4.74
CA ALA A 80 1.61 0.78 -4.60
C ALA A 80 2.92 0.22 -5.18
N LEU A 81 3.25 -1.03 -4.87
CA LEU A 81 4.42 -1.72 -5.44
C LEU A 81 4.32 -1.85 -6.97
N ALA A 82 3.13 -2.15 -7.50
CA ALA A 82 2.89 -2.21 -8.94
C ALA A 82 3.10 -0.83 -9.60
N SER A 83 2.66 0.26 -8.95
CA SER A 83 2.94 1.62 -9.41
C SER A 83 4.45 1.89 -9.45
N VAL A 84 5.19 1.60 -8.37
CA VAL A 84 6.65 1.76 -8.33
C VAL A 84 7.32 0.95 -9.45
N PHE A 85 6.91 -0.30 -9.66
CA PHE A 85 7.43 -1.15 -10.73
C PHE A 85 7.21 -0.54 -12.12
N LEU A 86 6.01 0.00 -12.39
CA LEU A 86 5.71 0.68 -13.65
C LEU A 86 6.55 1.96 -13.82
N VAL A 87 6.76 2.74 -12.76
CA VAL A 87 7.63 3.93 -12.80
C VAL A 87 9.09 3.54 -13.06
N SER A 88 9.58 2.45 -12.46
CA SER A 88 10.91 1.91 -12.74
C SER A 88 11.04 1.46 -14.21
N LEU A 89 9.98 0.91 -14.81
CA LEU A 89 9.97 0.55 -16.23
C LEU A 89 9.98 1.80 -17.12
N VAL A 90 9.23 2.85 -16.76
CA VAL A 90 9.29 4.16 -17.43
C VAL A 90 10.72 4.71 -17.45
N MET A 91 11.42 4.65 -16.31
CA MET A 91 12.83 5.07 -16.23
C MET A 91 13.73 4.29 -17.20
N LEU A 92 13.55 2.96 -17.25
CA LEU A 92 14.31 2.10 -18.15
C LEU A 92 14.02 2.46 -19.62
N CYS A 93 12.76 2.71 -19.98
CA CYS A 93 12.36 3.11 -21.33
C CYS A 93 12.92 4.48 -21.72
N LEU A 94 12.88 5.48 -20.83
CA LEU A 94 13.46 6.81 -21.08
C LEU A 94 14.95 6.72 -21.40
N PHE A 95 15.68 5.89 -20.66
CA PHE A 95 17.09 5.63 -20.95
C PHE A 95 17.29 4.92 -22.29
N GLY A 96 16.44 3.94 -22.61
CA GLY A 96 16.48 3.22 -23.89
C GLY A 96 16.19 4.08 -25.12
N ILE A 97 15.25 5.03 -25.03
CA ILE A 97 14.96 6.01 -26.08
C ILE A 97 16.22 6.81 -26.42
N HIS A 98 16.96 7.27 -25.41
CA HIS A 98 18.15 8.08 -25.62
C HIS A 98 19.39 7.30 -26.06
N VAL A 99 19.62 6.10 -25.52
CA VAL A 99 20.81 5.31 -25.84
C VAL A 99 20.67 4.59 -27.18
N MET A 100 19.48 4.10 -27.50
CA MET A 100 19.23 3.25 -28.67
C MET A 100 18.33 3.89 -29.73
N ALA A 101 17.99 5.18 -29.59
CA ALA A 101 17.10 5.91 -30.51
C ALA A 101 15.75 5.19 -30.75
N LEU A 102 15.23 4.54 -29.71
CA LEU A 102 13.96 3.82 -29.78
C LEU A 102 12.78 4.80 -29.78
N HIS A 103 11.77 4.54 -30.61
CA HIS A 103 10.55 5.36 -30.68
C HIS A 103 9.47 4.80 -29.72
N LEU A 104 9.76 4.78 -28.42
CA LEU A 104 8.89 4.21 -27.38
C LEU A 104 8.03 5.25 -26.63
N GLU A 105 7.87 6.44 -27.19
CA GLU A 105 7.19 7.58 -26.55
C GLU A 105 5.76 7.21 -26.10
N ASN A 106 4.98 6.57 -26.97
CA ASN A 106 3.62 6.13 -26.66
C ASN A 106 3.57 5.08 -25.54
N LEU A 107 4.56 4.19 -25.48
CA LEU A 107 4.66 3.16 -24.43
C LEU A 107 4.98 3.81 -23.07
N VAL A 108 5.90 4.77 -23.05
CA VAL A 108 6.25 5.53 -21.84
C VAL A 108 5.04 6.27 -21.29
N GLN A 109 4.28 6.96 -22.14
CA GLN A 109 3.05 7.66 -21.75
C GLN A 109 2.02 6.70 -21.15
N GLY A 110 1.79 5.54 -21.79
CA GLY A 110 0.86 4.53 -21.30
C GLY A 110 1.27 3.92 -19.96
N LEU A 111 2.55 3.57 -19.80
CA LEU A 111 3.09 3.02 -18.55
C LEU A 111 3.01 4.03 -17.41
N PHE A 112 3.33 5.30 -17.68
CA PHE A 112 3.26 6.36 -16.68
C PHE A 112 1.83 6.62 -16.21
N PHE A 113 0.88 6.67 -17.15
CA PHE A 113 -0.54 6.79 -16.81
C PHE A 113 -1.02 5.61 -15.97
N ALA A 114 -0.70 4.37 -16.36
CA ALA A 114 -1.04 3.17 -15.60
C ALA A 114 -0.42 3.18 -14.19
N ALA A 115 0.80 3.70 -14.04
CA ALA A 115 1.46 3.84 -12.75
C ALA A 115 0.72 4.80 -11.82
N ILE A 116 0.27 5.95 -12.35
CA ILE A 116 -0.52 6.93 -11.59
C ILE A 116 -1.87 6.33 -11.20
N VAL A 117 -2.56 5.63 -12.12
CA VAL A 117 -3.83 4.96 -11.81
C VAL A 117 -3.67 3.93 -10.70
N CYS A 118 -2.63 3.09 -10.75
CA CYS A 118 -2.33 2.14 -9.66
C CYS A 118 -2.07 2.85 -8.33
N LEU A 119 -1.36 3.98 -8.35
CA LEU A 119 -1.09 4.77 -7.15
C LEU A 119 -2.37 5.36 -6.55
N VAL A 120 -3.23 5.95 -7.38
CA VAL A 120 -4.51 6.52 -6.95
C VAL A 120 -5.41 5.42 -6.35
N LEU A 121 -5.50 4.26 -7.00
CA LEU A 121 -6.26 3.12 -6.48
C LEU A 121 -5.69 2.63 -5.14
N SER A 122 -4.36 2.51 -5.03
CA SER A 122 -3.69 2.14 -3.77
C SER A 122 -4.06 3.11 -2.64
N MET A 123 -4.00 4.42 -2.91
CA MET A 123 -4.36 5.47 -1.96
C MET A 123 -5.83 5.39 -1.55
N ALA A 124 -6.74 5.11 -2.48
CA ALA A 124 -8.17 4.95 -2.20
C ALA A 124 -8.43 3.74 -1.28
N PHE A 125 -7.78 2.60 -1.52
CA PHE A 125 -7.87 1.43 -0.63
C PHE A 125 -7.29 1.73 0.76
N PHE A 126 -6.20 2.48 0.82
CA PHE A 126 -5.60 2.89 2.09
C PHE A 126 -6.54 3.81 2.90
N LEU A 127 -7.15 4.80 2.25
CA LEU A 127 -8.14 5.68 2.86
C LEU A 127 -9.37 4.91 3.35
N TRP A 128 -9.84 3.92 2.59
CA TRP A 128 -10.91 3.04 3.02
C TRP A 128 -10.54 2.32 4.33
N ASP A 129 -9.34 1.74 4.42
CA ASP A 129 -8.88 1.08 5.65
C ASP A 129 -8.84 2.05 6.84
N ILE A 130 -8.36 3.28 6.64
CA ILE A 130 -8.35 4.32 7.69
C ILE A 130 -9.77 4.58 8.19
N ARG A 131 -10.73 4.80 7.30
CA ARG A 131 -12.14 5.04 7.67
C ARG A 131 -12.73 3.89 8.47
N MET A 132 -12.43 2.64 8.08
CA MET A 132 -12.89 1.46 8.82
C MET A 132 -12.30 1.37 10.24
N THR A 133 -11.08 1.84 10.44
CA THR A 133 -10.44 1.88 11.77
C THR A 133 -11.09 2.90 12.70
N LEU A 134 -11.40 4.09 12.18
CA LEU A 134 -12.03 5.15 12.98
C LEU A 134 -13.45 4.74 13.39
N ASN A 135 -14.19 4.08 12.50
CA ASN A 135 -15.56 3.65 12.79
C ASN A 135 -15.60 2.54 13.87
N SER A 136 -14.58 1.66 13.96
CA SER A 136 -14.55 0.65 15.02
C SER A 136 -14.29 1.25 16.41
N ILE A 137 -13.51 2.33 16.48
CA ILE A 137 -13.25 3.03 17.76
C ILE A 137 -14.51 3.77 18.22
N GLY A 138 -15.26 4.39 17.30
CA GLY A 138 -16.53 5.04 17.63
C GLY A 138 -17.52 4.08 18.29
N VAL A 139 -17.63 2.85 17.77
CA VAL A 139 -18.52 1.82 18.30
C VAL A 139 -18.03 1.25 19.64
N GLU A 140 -16.71 1.06 19.83
CA GLU A 140 -16.16 0.63 21.14
C GLU A 140 -16.36 1.68 22.24
N MET A 141 -16.24 2.98 21.90
CA MET A 141 -16.48 4.08 22.84
C MET A 141 -17.96 4.18 23.26
N GLU A 142 -18.88 3.97 22.32
CA GLU A 142 -20.32 4.01 22.57
C GLU A 142 -20.80 2.81 23.43
N LEU A 143 -20.16 1.65 23.27
CA LEU A 143 -20.39 0.47 24.12
C LEU A 143 -19.79 0.64 25.53
N ALA A 144 -18.64 1.30 25.65
CA ALA A 144 -18.04 1.61 26.95
C ALA A 144 -18.93 2.55 27.78
N HIS A 145 -19.51 3.59 27.16
CA HIS A 145 -20.47 4.47 27.82
C HIS A 145 -21.82 3.81 28.15
N ARG A 146 -22.22 2.76 27.44
CA ARG A 146 -23.45 2.02 27.74
C ARG A 146 -23.29 0.99 28.86
N ASN A 147 -22.07 0.53 29.13
CA ASN A 147 -21.78 -0.38 30.25
C ASN A 147 -21.50 0.35 31.58
N GLU A 148 -21.29 1.68 31.54
CA GLU A 148 -21.19 2.54 32.73
C GLU A 148 -22.56 3.04 33.25
N LYS A 149 -23.66 2.76 32.53
CA LYS A 149 -25.04 3.07 32.94
C LYS A 149 -25.80 1.81 33.28
#